data_AF-A0A8H2X7A1-F1
#
_entry.id   AF-A0A8H2X7A1-F1
#
_cell.length_a   1.000
_cell.length_b   1.000
_cell.length_c   1.000
_cell.angle_alpha   90.00
_cell.angle_beta   90.00
_cell.angle_gamma   90.00
#
_symmetry.space_group_name_H-M   'P 1'
#
loop_
_entity.id
_entity.type
_entity.pdbx_description
1 polymer ?
#
loop_
_entity_poly.entity_id
_entity_poly.type
_entity_poly.pdbx_seq_one_letter_code
_entity_poly.pdbx_strand_id
1 'polypeptide(L)'
;MTNSVAGTSPRAQQPSRIRFRIFFSLGIRSTHQFKKDYPGLLGPPSKYQNNHNLYFRPMSPRLPIYNSNKCPERSLFTCFCKHPALLRLSLVLGVFFSVYTYTQMRLHSVALGTGLLGASAVSAAKNSLPVNKVYGTNLGSWLLAEPWMFPNEWVNKMGGDSCEADCSSCAFSEFDLVKKLGQEQADKVFNEHWATWFTEKDADIIKNAGLNTIRIPLGYWIVESLVDRSTEYYPRGGMKYLKKGLRWLKQRGIHVMLDHHALPGVASANQMFAGRCTTDVQFYTEKNYKRALIWAGVMTVLTHTDPDWSTIFSIEAINEPTQDATKTPGYGDYQKRFVKVVRLVEFGLGVRCPETDYTKIFTKPSYKKSFDKGLIAVAAQVEDKVLAEVLKEVNAAMKTINADLNLSVDLDVDVSLSVSVDESVPDVEKREAAEPIVPHGSSFERRNARRRLHHERGLSAKFGKDVCRNCLLTSFQNMHWQYNNPPNPADAANGPQVYDAHLYFSFGGVADPNPESYMKTICNTNRVAEATAVGNRPLVFGEWSVATNFKTEPQFYKDWLDAQRTIYAGQADGWLFWSYKLEEGNKYTPDMSWSATYNAGYFDPKDPSKLNNPDICKPWIANSTATSA
;
A
#
# COMPACT_ATOMS: atom_id res chain seq x y z
N MET A 1 46.80 51.07 -25.10
CA MET A 1 47.02 50.92 -26.56
C MET A 1 45.75 50.27 -27.11
N THR A 2 44.94 50.87 -27.98
CA THR A 2 45.01 52.17 -28.70
C THR A 2 43.64 52.88 -28.75
N ASN A 3 43.62 54.14 -29.18
CA ASN A 3 42.47 55.09 -29.24
C ASN A 3 41.46 54.69 -30.37
N SER A 4 40.34 55.36 -30.74
CA SER A 4 39.66 56.69 -30.53
C SER A 4 38.27 56.64 -31.23
N VAL A 5 37.23 57.51 -31.18
CA VAL A 5 36.76 58.73 -30.45
C VAL A 5 35.25 58.88 -30.80
N ALA A 6 34.29 58.94 -29.85
CA ALA A 6 33.63 60.10 -29.20
C ALA A 6 32.74 61.05 -30.06
N GLY A 7 31.58 61.46 -29.51
CA GLY A 7 30.61 62.47 -30.03
C GLY A 7 29.34 61.90 -30.70
N THR A 8 28.16 62.56 -30.74
CA THR A 8 27.60 63.73 -30.01
C THR A 8 26.05 63.78 -30.21
N SER A 9 25.28 64.56 -29.41
CA SER A 9 23.81 64.73 -29.55
C SER A 9 23.43 66.17 -29.96
N PRO A 10 22.28 66.42 -30.65
CA PRO A 10 21.22 67.20 -29.98
C PRO A 10 19.74 66.96 -30.38
N ARG A 11 18.86 67.15 -29.38
CA ARG A 11 17.44 67.63 -29.32
C ARG A 11 16.52 67.83 -30.57
N ALA A 12 15.33 67.20 -30.43
CA ALA A 12 13.97 67.80 -30.38
C ALA A 12 13.15 68.21 -31.63
N GLN A 13 11.88 67.74 -31.68
CA GLN A 13 10.64 68.57 -31.77
C GLN A 13 9.34 67.75 -31.51
N GLN A 14 8.22 68.44 -31.23
CA GLN A 14 6.83 67.94 -31.01
C GLN A 14 5.87 69.11 -31.39
N PRO A 15 4.54 68.94 -31.71
CA PRO A 15 3.51 68.88 -30.64
C PRO A 15 2.03 68.40 -30.97
N SER A 16 1.31 67.89 -29.94
CA SER A 16 -0.14 68.13 -29.64
C SER A 16 -1.27 67.54 -30.56
N ARG A 17 -2.59 67.47 -30.22
CA ARG A 17 -3.45 68.06 -29.15
C ARG A 17 -4.46 67.07 -28.49
N ILE A 18 -4.71 67.09 -27.15
CA ILE A 18 -5.81 67.72 -26.33
C ILE A 18 -7.26 67.21 -26.70
N ARG A 19 -8.20 66.74 -25.83
CA ARG A 19 -8.73 67.14 -24.48
C ARG A 19 -9.20 65.94 -23.62
N PHE A 20 -9.60 65.98 -22.34
CA PHE A 20 -9.51 66.84 -21.12
C PHE A 20 -10.85 66.86 -20.32
N ARG A 21 -10.90 66.36 -19.07
CA ARG A 21 -11.57 66.99 -17.91
C ARG A 21 -11.24 66.27 -16.58
N ILE A 22 -11.50 66.96 -15.46
CA ILE A 22 -11.00 66.69 -14.09
C ILE A 22 -12.11 67.04 -13.07
N PHE A 23 -12.12 66.41 -11.89
CA PHE A 23 -12.55 67.06 -10.64
C PHE A 23 -11.75 66.56 -9.40
N PHE A 24 -11.58 67.45 -8.41
CA PHE A 24 -10.99 67.21 -7.07
C PHE A 24 -12.09 66.71 -6.09
N SER A 25 -11.88 66.33 -4.81
CA SER A 25 -10.80 66.55 -3.81
C SER A 25 -10.78 65.35 -2.80
N LEU A 26 -10.25 65.31 -1.56
CA LEU A 26 -9.71 66.30 -0.59
C LEU A 26 -8.62 65.65 0.33
N GLY A 27 -8.71 65.77 1.66
CA GLY A 27 -7.82 65.16 2.68
C GLY A 27 -8.45 63.93 3.38
N ILE A 28 -7.88 63.34 4.44
CA ILE A 28 -7.01 63.89 5.51
C ILE A 28 -5.90 62.88 5.92
N ARG A 29 -4.77 63.37 6.46
CA ARG A 29 -3.72 62.56 7.12
C ARG A 29 -3.98 62.41 8.62
N SER A 30 -3.56 61.29 9.21
CA SER A 30 -2.82 61.32 10.47
C SER A 30 -1.85 60.14 10.60
N THR A 31 -0.76 60.36 11.32
CA THR A 31 0.25 59.35 11.71
C THR A 31 0.28 59.28 13.23
N HIS A 32 0.77 58.20 13.83
CA HIS A 32 1.51 58.20 15.11
C HIS A 32 2.30 56.88 15.27
N GLN A 33 3.26 56.84 16.20
CA GLN A 33 4.32 55.82 16.27
C GLN A 33 4.80 55.60 17.73
N PHE A 34 5.50 54.48 17.98
CA PHE A 34 6.31 54.08 19.16
C PHE A 34 5.68 53.25 20.32
N LYS A 35 6.25 52.03 20.52
CA LYS A 35 6.79 51.37 21.76
C LYS A 35 5.93 51.39 23.06
N LYS A 36 5.90 50.34 23.92
CA LYS A 36 6.92 49.34 24.32
C LYS A 36 6.31 48.19 25.20
N ASP A 37 7.00 47.05 25.28
CA ASP A 37 7.08 45.99 26.35
C ASP A 37 5.84 45.35 27.05
N TYR A 38 5.71 44.01 26.88
CA TYR A 38 5.41 42.87 27.82
C TYR A 38 4.45 42.97 29.05
N PRO A 39 3.90 41.83 29.61
CA PRO A 39 3.95 40.42 29.18
C PRO A 39 2.59 39.63 29.17
N GLY A 40 2.58 38.47 28.49
CA GLY A 40 1.99 37.20 28.98
C GLY A 40 0.47 37.01 29.16
N LEU A 41 -0.17 36.27 28.23
CA LEU A 41 -1.25 35.30 28.50
C LEU A 41 -1.57 34.48 27.23
N LEU A 42 -1.18 33.20 27.17
CA LEU A 42 -1.47 32.31 26.03
C LEU A 42 -2.72 31.47 26.29
N GLY A 43 -3.88 31.96 25.86
CA GLY A 43 -5.07 31.13 25.64
C GLY A 43 -4.95 30.30 24.35
N PRO A 44 -5.66 29.17 24.22
CA PRO A 44 -5.57 28.32 23.04
C PRO A 44 -6.24 28.99 21.81
N PRO A 45 -5.68 28.84 20.59
CA PRO A 45 -6.35 29.29 19.37
C PRO A 45 -7.64 28.49 19.16
N SER A 46 -8.76 29.19 18.98
CA SER A 46 -10.08 28.56 18.99
C SER A 46 -10.64 28.27 17.59
N LYS A 47 -11.31 27.13 17.45
CA LYS A 47 -12.28 26.80 16.38
C LYS A 47 -11.72 26.72 14.96
N TYR A 48 -11.27 25.53 14.57
CA TYR A 48 -11.39 25.09 13.18
C TYR A 48 -12.87 25.07 12.78
N GLN A 49 -13.22 25.76 11.69
CA GLN A 49 -14.47 25.52 10.94
C GLN A 49 -14.14 24.85 9.59
N ASN A 50 -13.65 23.61 9.65
CA ASN A 50 -13.54 22.77 8.46
C ASN A 50 -14.94 22.28 8.05
N ASN A 51 -15.67 23.14 7.33
CA ASN A 51 -16.73 22.64 6.46
C ASN A 51 -16.10 21.63 5.48
N HIS A 52 -16.76 20.49 5.28
CA HIS A 52 -16.30 19.34 4.47
C HIS A 52 -15.34 18.32 5.13
N ASN A 53 -15.45 18.05 6.43
CA ASN A 53 -15.16 16.69 6.96
C ASN A 53 -16.42 16.11 7.64
N LEU A 54 -17.02 15.07 7.04
CA LEU A 54 -18.18 14.35 7.59
C LEU A 54 -17.71 13.06 8.28
N TYR A 55 -17.28 13.18 9.53
CA TYR A 55 -16.81 12.04 10.31
C TYR A 55 -17.93 11.03 10.64
N PHE A 56 -17.51 9.77 10.88
CA PHE A 56 -18.37 8.64 11.23
C PHE A 56 -19.35 8.96 12.36
N ARG A 57 -20.63 8.60 12.17
CA ARG A 57 -21.58 8.38 13.26
C ARG A 57 -21.79 6.88 13.45
N PRO A 58 -21.64 6.32 14.66
CA PRO A 58 -22.02 4.94 14.92
C PRO A 58 -23.55 4.79 14.83
N MET A 59 -24.04 4.11 13.79
CA MET A 59 -25.46 3.76 13.65
C MET A 59 -25.75 2.42 14.33
N SER A 60 -26.02 2.44 15.65
CA SER A 60 -26.70 1.31 16.29
C SER A 60 -28.14 1.21 15.77
N PRO A 61 -28.63 0.02 15.35
CA PRO A 61 -29.99 -0.13 14.86
C PRO A 61 -31.01 -0.01 16.01
N ARG A 62 -31.55 1.20 16.20
CA ARG A 62 -32.70 1.41 17.10
C ARG A 62 -33.96 0.81 16.47
N LEU A 63 -34.34 -0.38 16.92
CA LEU A 63 -35.66 -0.94 16.69
C LEU A 63 -36.73 0.08 17.13
N PRO A 64 -37.78 0.35 16.32
CA PRO A 64 -38.83 1.29 16.68
C PRO A 64 -39.69 0.71 17.81
N ILE A 65 -39.73 1.39 18.95
CA ILE A 65 -40.60 1.04 20.07
C ILE A 65 -42.05 1.38 19.69
N TYR A 66 -42.80 0.37 19.25
CA TYR A 66 -44.24 0.51 19.00
C TYR A 66 -45.00 0.50 20.33
N ASN A 67 -45.53 1.66 20.73
CA ASN A 67 -46.33 1.81 21.95
C ASN A 67 -47.79 1.38 21.68
N SER A 68 -48.04 0.07 21.76
CA SER A 68 -49.27 -0.58 21.30
C SER A 68 -50.44 -0.49 22.31
N ASN A 69 -51.06 0.69 22.42
CA ASN A 69 -52.25 0.90 23.25
C ASN A 69 -53.53 1.07 22.40
N LYS A 70 -54.01 -0.03 21.78
CA LYS A 70 -55.40 -0.29 21.33
C LYS A 70 -55.52 -1.63 20.58
N CYS A 71 -56.44 -2.50 21.01
CA CYS A 71 -57.02 -3.55 20.16
C CYS A 71 -58.19 -2.95 19.34
N PRO A 72 -58.65 -3.61 18.25
CA PRO A 72 -59.76 -4.55 18.45
C PRO A 72 -59.74 -5.84 17.59
N GLU A 73 -60.26 -6.91 18.21
CA GLU A 73 -61.07 -8.03 17.67
C GLU A 73 -60.74 -8.85 16.40
N ARG A 74 -60.87 -10.19 16.58
CA ARG A 74 -61.15 -11.29 15.60
C ARG A 74 -59.97 -11.71 14.68
N SER A 75 -59.72 -13.00 14.43
CA SER A 75 -60.49 -14.24 14.74
C SER A 75 -59.61 -15.48 15.02
N LEU A 76 -60.29 -16.53 15.49
CA LEU A 76 -59.86 -17.90 15.86
C LEU A 76 -58.82 -18.54 14.88
N PHE A 77 -57.92 -19.45 15.28
CA PHE A 77 -58.18 -20.74 15.94
C PHE A 77 -56.97 -21.39 16.66
N THR A 78 -57.23 -22.12 17.75
CA THR A 78 -56.45 -23.22 18.41
C THR A 78 -54.94 -23.12 18.69
N CYS A 79 -54.61 -23.14 19.98
CA CYS A 79 -53.33 -23.59 20.54
C CYS A 79 -53.06 -25.10 20.33
N PHE A 80 -51.80 -25.52 20.50
CA PHE A 80 -51.44 -26.62 21.42
C PHE A 80 -50.09 -26.34 22.10
N CYS A 81 -49.72 -27.09 23.15
CA CYS A 81 -48.75 -26.62 24.16
C CYS A 81 -47.93 -27.76 24.82
N LYS A 82 -46.86 -27.35 25.52
CA LYS A 82 -46.07 -28.05 26.57
C LYS A 82 -44.94 -29.04 26.21
N HIS A 83 -43.75 -28.66 26.69
CA HIS A 83 -42.62 -29.48 27.18
C HIS A 83 -43.03 -30.32 28.43
N PRO A 84 -42.28 -31.37 28.91
CA PRO A 84 -40.92 -31.17 29.48
C PRO A 84 -39.88 -32.34 29.52
N ALA A 85 -38.60 -31.94 29.48
CA ALA A 85 -37.45 -32.25 30.38
C ALA A 85 -36.97 -33.67 30.82
N LEU A 86 -35.67 -33.68 31.22
CA LEU A 86 -34.86 -34.70 31.93
C LEU A 86 -34.19 -35.80 31.07
N LEU A 87 -33.09 -36.48 31.47
CA LEU A 87 -32.34 -36.48 32.75
C LEU A 87 -30.80 -36.32 32.59
N ARG A 88 -29.97 -37.32 32.91
CA ARG A 88 -28.48 -37.32 33.00
C ARG A 88 -27.89 -38.75 32.98
N LEU A 89 -26.64 -38.92 32.53
CA LEU A 89 -25.59 -39.81 33.10
C LEU A 89 -24.25 -39.46 32.38
N SER A 90 -23.24 -38.88 33.05
CA SER A 90 -22.17 -39.49 33.87
C SER A 90 -21.02 -40.14 33.08
N LEU A 91 -19.78 -39.68 33.32
CA LEU A 91 -18.53 -40.17 32.71
C LEU A 91 -17.41 -40.02 33.76
N VAL A 92 -16.74 -41.11 34.15
CA VAL A 92 -15.83 -41.13 35.32
C VAL A 92 -14.61 -42.05 35.10
N LEU A 93 -13.42 -41.46 35.25
CA LEU A 93 -12.09 -42.07 35.50
C LEU A 93 -11.49 -43.06 34.48
N GLY A 94 -10.18 -43.25 34.64
CA GLY A 94 -9.30 -44.15 33.87
C GLY A 94 -8.04 -44.48 34.69
N VAL A 95 -6.89 -44.55 34.01
CA VAL A 95 -5.56 -44.97 34.54
C VAL A 95 -5.41 -46.50 34.68
N PHE A 96 -4.48 -47.10 33.93
CA PHE A 96 -3.28 -47.75 34.47
C PHE A 96 -2.24 -48.06 33.37
N PHE A 97 -1.02 -48.41 33.80
CA PHE A 97 0.21 -48.66 33.02
C PHE A 97 0.02 -49.83 31.99
N SER A 98 0.83 -50.00 30.94
CA SER A 98 2.31 -50.01 30.96
C SER A 98 2.99 -49.88 29.58
N VAL A 99 4.32 -49.86 29.61
CA VAL A 99 5.29 -49.82 28.49
C VAL A 99 5.34 -51.16 27.73
N TYR A 100 5.53 -51.14 26.39
CA TYR A 100 6.53 -51.96 25.66
C TYR A 100 6.76 -51.44 24.23
N THR A 101 7.68 -52.07 23.48
CA THR A 101 8.44 -51.49 22.36
C THR A 101 7.92 -51.78 20.93
N TYR A 102 8.36 -50.94 19.99
CA TYR A 102 8.64 -51.21 18.55
C TYR A 102 8.34 -52.63 17.99
N THR A 103 7.66 -52.72 16.83
CA THR A 103 8.30 -53.06 15.51
C THR A 103 7.28 -53.36 14.38
N GLN A 104 7.33 -52.56 13.31
CA GLN A 104 7.00 -52.84 11.87
C GLN A 104 5.66 -53.42 11.35
N MET A 105 5.45 -53.10 10.06
CA MET A 105 4.70 -53.82 9.00
C MET A 105 3.15 -53.90 8.97
N ARG A 106 2.60 -53.10 8.05
CA ARG A 106 1.59 -53.43 7.01
C ARG A 106 0.67 -54.67 7.19
N LEU A 107 -0.63 -54.43 7.06
CA LEU A 107 -1.54 -55.30 6.29
C LEU A 107 -2.62 -54.47 5.57
N HIS A 108 -3.33 -55.06 4.60
CA HIS A 108 -4.26 -54.35 3.72
C HIS A 108 -5.73 -54.45 4.16
N SER A 109 -6.45 -53.34 3.95
CA SER A 109 -7.85 -53.22 3.55
C SER A 109 -8.81 -54.41 3.74
N VAL A 110 -9.79 -54.23 4.64
CA VAL A 110 -11.20 -54.55 4.37
C VAL A 110 -12.01 -53.30 4.69
N ALA A 111 -12.92 -52.90 3.80
CA ALA A 111 -13.72 -51.69 3.97
C ALA A 111 -15.11 -52.01 4.53
N LEU A 112 -15.57 -51.20 5.49
CA LEU A 112 -16.98 -51.03 5.82
C LEU A 112 -17.30 -49.54 5.80
N GLY A 113 -18.04 -49.11 4.78
CA GLY A 113 -18.37 -47.71 4.58
C GLY A 113 -19.63 -47.31 5.34
N THR A 114 -19.50 -46.33 6.23
CA THR A 114 -20.62 -45.47 6.66
C THR A 114 -20.36 -44.06 6.12
N GLY A 115 -21.28 -43.56 5.29
CA GLY A 115 -21.06 -42.30 4.57
C GLY A 115 -21.08 -41.09 5.50
N LEU A 116 -19.95 -40.42 5.66
CA LEU A 116 -19.95 -39.02 6.09
C LEU A 116 -20.37 -38.16 4.90
N LEU A 117 -21.30 -37.23 5.16
CA LEU A 117 -21.62 -36.14 4.23
C LEU A 117 -20.35 -35.36 3.91
N GLY A 118 -20.23 -34.95 2.65
CA GLY A 118 -19.05 -34.26 2.13
C GLY A 118 -18.85 -32.88 2.75
N ALA A 119 -18.23 -32.82 3.93
CA ALA A 119 -17.46 -31.66 4.35
C ALA A 119 -16.26 -31.55 3.41
N SER A 120 -16.47 -30.90 2.26
CA SER A 120 -15.41 -30.48 1.35
C SER A 120 -14.48 -29.56 2.14
N ALA A 121 -13.42 -30.13 2.69
CA ALA A 121 -12.34 -29.38 3.31
C ALA A 121 -11.66 -28.57 2.21
N VAL A 122 -12.19 -27.36 1.99
CA VAL A 122 -11.53 -26.34 1.19
C VAL A 122 -10.18 -26.12 1.86
N SER A 123 -9.13 -26.69 1.24
CA SER A 123 -7.75 -26.45 1.63
C SER A 123 -7.52 -24.96 1.49
N ALA A 124 -7.62 -24.23 2.61
CA ALA A 124 -7.42 -22.80 2.66
C ALA A 124 -5.98 -22.51 2.19
N ALA A 125 -5.89 -22.13 0.90
CA ALA A 125 -4.65 -21.69 0.31
C ALA A 125 -4.17 -20.45 1.07
N LYS A 126 -2.85 -20.36 1.25
CA LYS A 126 -2.30 -19.46 2.25
C LYS A 126 -2.20 -18.04 1.68
N ASN A 127 -3.24 -17.26 1.99
CA ASN A 127 -3.17 -15.82 2.27
C ASN A 127 -2.25 -15.50 3.49
N SER A 128 -1.07 -16.11 3.54
CA SER A 128 -0.07 -15.86 4.58
C SER A 128 0.84 -14.72 4.15
N LEU A 129 0.78 -13.64 4.92
CA LEU A 129 1.89 -12.70 5.09
C LEU A 129 3.21 -13.49 5.25
N PRO A 130 4.37 -12.93 4.84
CA PRO A 130 5.67 -13.60 5.00
C PRO A 130 6.09 -13.77 6.48
N VAL A 131 5.34 -13.16 7.40
CA VAL A 131 5.56 -13.15 8.85
C VAL A 131 4.25 -13.47 9.58
N ASN A 132 4.33 -14.09 10.78
CA ASN A 132 3.14 -14.45 11.56
C ASN A 132 2.27 -13.23 11.96
N LYS A 133 2.92 -12.09 12.18
CA LYS A 133 2.32 -10.77 12.39
C LYS A 133 3.28 -9.71 11.84
N VAL A 134 2.74 -8.67 11.22
CA VAL A 134 3.50 -7.48 10.79
C VAL A 134 3.86 -6.65 12.02
N TYR A 135 5.15 -6.39 12.20
CA TYR A 135 5.68 -5.47 13.22
C TYR A 135 6.68 -4.55 12.54
N GLY A 136 6.32 -3.28 12.36
CA GLY A 136 7.08 -2.41 11.48
C GLY A 136 6.75 -0.94 11.57
N THR A 137 7.23 -0.19 10.59
CA THR A 137 7.04 1.26 10.49
C THR A 137 7.05 1.71 9.03
N ASN A 138 6.50 2.90 8.79
CA ASN A 138 6.56 3.57 7.49
C ASN A 138 7.91 4.29 7.32
N LEU A 139 8.42 4.34 6.08
CA LEU A 139 9.49 5.26 5.67
C LEU A 139 8.89 6.52 5.01
N GLY A 140 8.00 7.19 5.73
CA GLY A 140 7.44 8.49 5.32
C GLY A 140 8.54 9.55 5.17
N SER A 141 8.29 10.52 4.28
CA SER A 141 9.28 11.55 3.90
C SER A 141 10.62 11.01 3.41
N TRP A 142 10.66 9.82 2.80
CA TRP A 142 11.85 9.36 2.07
C TRP A 142 11.72 9.58 0.56
N LEU A 143 11.00 8.72 -0.14
CA LEU A 143 10.84 8.78 -1.62
C LEU A 143 9.56 9.49 -2.07
N LEU A 144 8.83 10.03 -1.10
CA LEU A 144 7.75 10.98 -1.23
C LEU A 144 7.84 11.89 0.00
N ALA A 145 8.02 13.19 -0.22
CA ALA A 145 8.23 14.19 0.82
C ALA A 145 6.93 14.76 1.41
N GLU A 146 6.85 14.80 2.74
CA GLU A 146 5.87 15.58 3.49
C GLU A 146 6.58 16.62 4.38
N PRO A 147 6.52 17.92 4.02
CA PRO A 147 7.38 18.93 4.64
C PRO A 147 7.21 19.12 6.14
N TRP A 148 6.07 18.73 6.72
CA TRP A 148 5.85 18.77 8.18
C TRP A 148 6.75 17.79 8.95
N MET A 149 7.28 16.73 8.30
CA MET A 149 8.18 15.76 8.94
C MET A 149 9.61 16.28 9.06
N PHE A 150 10.03 17.17 8.17
CA PHE A 150 11.42 17.70 8.10
C PHE A 150 11.49 19.20 7.72
N PRO A 151 10.81 20.08 8.49
CA PRO A 151 10.56 21.46 8.09
C PRO A 151 11.84 22.30 7.95
N ASN A 152 12.90 22.04 8.73
CA ASN A 152 14.12 22.84 8.66
C ASN A 152 14.95 22.48 7.42
N GLU A 153 15.06 21.21 7.06
CA GLU A 153 15.68 20.76 5.82
C GLU A 153 14.86 21.21 4.59
N TRP A 154 13.54 21.06 4.60
CA TRP A 154 12.67 21.52 3.52
C TRP A 154 12.84 23.01 3.21
N VAL A 155 12.77 23.87 4.23
CA VAL A 155 12.89 25.33 4.05
C VAL A 155 14.35 25.75 3.81
N ASN A 156 15.28 25.35 4.69
CA ASN A 156 16.62 25.94 4.71
C ASN A 156 17.65 25.24 3.81
N LYS A 157 17.40 24.00 3.36
CA LYS A 157 18.29 23.27 2.43
C LYS A 157 17.65 23.08 1.05
N MET A 158 16.39 22.63 1.01
CA MET A 158 15.71 22.35 -0.27
C MET A 158 15.13 23.62 -0.91
N GLY A 159 14.83 24.67 -0.13
CA GLY A 159 14.28 25.92 -0.64
C GLY A 159 12.75 25.94 -0.77
N GLY A 160 12.06 25.04 -0.06
CA GLY A 160 10.62 25.07 0.11
C GLY A 160 10.14 26.20 1.02
N ASP A 161 8.85 26.20 1.32
CA ASP A 161 8.18 27.20 2.16
C ASP A 161 7.52 26.53 3.38
N SER A 162 6.94 27.34 4.28
CA SER A 162 6.26 26.86 5.49
C SER A 162 4.82 27.39 5.55
N CYS A 163 3.88 26.67 4.93
CA CYS A 163 2.44 26.97 4.96
C CYS A 163 1.58 25.75 5.34
N GLU A 164 1.99 24.99 6.35
CA GLU A 164 1.30 23.78 6.85
C GLU A 164 -0.23 23.95 7.10
N ALA A 165 -0.68 25.16 7.43
CA ALA A 165 -2.10 25.48 7.63
C ALA A 165 -2.92 25.63 6.33
N ASP A 166 -2.27 25.84 5.19
CA ASP A 166 -2.82 25.84 3.83
C ASP A 166 -1.71 25.50 2.83
N CYS A 167 -1.47 24.20 2.63
CA CYS A 167 -0.39 23.72 1.76
C CYS A 167 -0.55 24.11 0.28
N SER A 168 -1.70 24.66 -0.12
CA SER A 168 -1.96 25.12 -1.50
C SER A 168 -1.41 26.52 -1.77
N SER A 169 -0.99 27.24 -0.73
CA SER A 169 -0.55 28.64 -0.79
C SER A 169 0.95 28.85 -1.06
N CYS A 170 1.78 27.80 -0.98
CA CYS A 170 3.25 27.90 -1.08
C CYS A 170 3.89 26.58 -1.56
N ALA A 171 5.23 26.52 -1.68
CA ALA A 171 5.93 25.26 -1.95
C ALA A 171 5.96 24.34 -0.70
N PHE A 172 4.84 23.66 -0.46
CA PHE A 172 4.65 22.66 0.61
C PHE A 172 4.29 21.26 0.05
N SER A 173 4.58 21.00 -1.23
CA SER A 173 4.47 19.70 -1.88
C SER A 173 5.68 19.48 -2.81
N GLU A 174 5.95 18.24 -3.24
CA GLU A 174 7.00 18.00 -4.25
C GLU A 174 6.74 18.76 -5.55
N PHE A 175 5.48 18.78 -6.01
CA PHE A 175 5.09 19.45 -7.23
C PHE A 175 5.39 20.95 -7.20
N ASP A 176 4.98 21.60 -6.11
CA ASP A 176 5.12 23.04 -5.96
C ASP A 176 6.58 23.44 -5.67
N LEU A 177 7.38 22.56 -5.04
CA LEU A 177 8.83 22.75 -4.90
C LEU A 177 9.56 22.63 -6.24
N VAL A 178 9.32 21.58 -7.03
CA VAL A 178 9.99 21.41 -8.34
C VAL A 178 9.61 22.55 -9.29
N LYS A 179 8.36 23.00 -9.23
CA LYS A 179 7.86 24.17 -9.98
C LYS A 179 8.50 25.49 -9.52
N LYS A 180 8.81 25.65 -8.23
CA LYS A 180 9.49 26.84 -7.66
C LYS A 180 10.97 26.89 -8.01
N LEU A 181 11.67 25.76 -7.94
CA LEU A 181 13.13 25.68 -8.12
C LEU A 181 13.55 25.51 -9.59
N GLY A 182 12.71 24.91 -10.42
CA GLY A 182 13.11 24.33 -11.71
C GLY A 182 13.75 22.94 -11.53
N GLN A 183 13.65 22.12 -12.59
CA GLN A 183 13.95 20.68 -12.53
C GLN A 183 15.37 20.36 -12.04
N GLU A 184 16.41 21.04 -12.53
CA GLU A 184 17.80 20.72 -12.20
C GLU A 184 18.15 20.94 -10.72
N GLN A 185 17.75 22.09 -10.16
CA GLN A 185 17.98 22.41 -8.75
C GLN A 185 17.09 21.54 -7.84
N ALA A 186 15.86 21.21 -8.27
CA ALA A 186 15.01 20.27 -7.55
C ALA A 186 15.62 18.87 -7.50
N ASP A 187 16.03 18.31 -8.65
CA ASP A 187 16.66 16.99 -8.73
C ASP A 187 17.90 16.91 -7.83
N LYS A 188 18.69 18.00 -7.74
CA LYS A 188 19.83 18.08 -6.83
C LYS A 188 19.40 17.94 -5.36
N VAL A 189 18.47 18.77 -4.88
CA VAL A 189 18.10 18.77 -3.45
C VAL A 189 17.35 17.51 -3.04
N PHE A 190 16.51 16.95 -3.92
CA PHE A 190 15.89 15.64 -3.69
C PHE A 190 16.93 14.51 -3.70
N ASN A 191 17.92 14.54 -4.58
CA ASN A 191 19.02 13.55 -4.57
C ASN A 191 19.87 13.62 -3.29
N GLU A 192 20.12 14.81 -2.73
CA GLU A 192 20.81 14.97 -1.44
C GLU A 192 19.96 14.45 -0.27
N HIS A 193 18.67 14.81 -0.22
CA HIS A 193 17.69 14.33 0.76
C HIS A 193 17.55 12.80 0.74
N TRP A 194 17.30 12.19 -0.42
CA TRP A 194 17.15 10.73 -0.58
C TRP A 194 18.40 9.93 -0.17
N ALA A 195 19.59 10.54 -0.26
CA ALA A 195 20.85 9.93 0.12
C ALA A 195 21.12 9.96 1.63
N THR A 196 20.46 10.85 2.38
CA THR A 196 20.71 11.12 3.81
C THR A 196 19.53 10.81 4.73
N TRP A 197 18.29 10.89 4.23
CA TRP A 197 17.10 10.61 5.05
C TRP A 197 16.96 9.15 5.45
N PHE A 198 17.22 8.20 4.54
CA PHE A 198 17.29 6.77 4.89
C PHE A 198 18.65 6.18 4.52
N THR A 199 19.30 5.55 5.51
CA THR A 199 20.66 5.03 5.41
C THR A 199 20.75 3.58 5.84
N GLU A 200 21.89 2.93 5.57
CA GLU A 200 22.14 1.56 6.04
C GLU A 200 22.02 1.42 7.58
N LYS A 201 22.47 2.45 8.30
CA LYS A 201 22.38 2.51 9.77
C LYS A 201 20.93 2.56 10.25
N ASP A 202 20.02 3.19 9.51
CA ASP A 202 18.59 3.18 9.83
C ASP A 202 18.01 1.75 9.69
N ALA A 203 18.40 1.02 8.64
CA ALA A 203 18.03 -0.38 8.48
C ALA A 203 18.57 -1.27 9.63
N ASP A 204 19.80 -1.01 10.11
CA ASP A 204 20.36 -1.68 11.30
C ASP A 204 19.54 -1.37 12.57
N ILE A 205 19.13 -0.13 12.79
CA ILE A 205 18.29 0.26 13.94
C ILE A 205 16.93 -0.47 13.90
N ILE A 206 16.26 -0.44 12.75
CA ILE A 206 14.99 -1.16 12.51
C ILE A 206 15.15 -2.65 12.82
N LYS A 207 16.23 -3.28 12.34
CA LYS A 207 16.49 -4.71 12.59
C LYS A 207 16.78 -5.03 14.06
N ASN A 208 17.60 -4.21 14.72
CA ASN A 208 18.01 -4.46 16.11
C ASN A 208 16.88 -4.27 17.12
N ALA A 209 15.88 -3.44 16.79
CA ALA A 209 14.63 -3.31 17.54
C ALA A 209 13.62 -4.45 17.28
N GLY A 210 13.97 -5.45 16.47
CA GLY A 210 13.14 -6.62 16.19
C GLY A 210 12.02 -6.40 15.15
N LEU A 211 11.96 -5.24 14.50
CA LEU A 211 10.98 -5.00 13.43
C LEU A 211 11.26 -5.92 12.23
N ASN A 212 10.17 -6.40 11.61
CA ASN A 212 10.19 -7.40 10.56
C ASN A 212 9.68 -6.90 9.20
N THR A 213 9.00 -5.75 9.17
CA THR A 213 8.35 -5.20 7.97
C THR A 213 8.53 -3.68 7.88
N ILE A 214 8.56 -3.15 6.66
CA ILE A 214 8.53 -1.72 6.36
C ILE A 214 7.49 -1.43 5.25
N ARG A 215 6.75 -0.31 5.38
CA ARG A 215 5.93 0.27 4.30
C ARG A 215 6.66 1.46 3.71
N ILE A 216 6.72 1.53 2.38
CA ILE A 216 7.44 2.58 1.64
C ILE A 216 6.44 3.37 0.79
N PRO A 217 6.03 4.57 1.24
CA PRO A 217 5.30 5.53 0.43
C PRO A 217 6.08 5.91 -0.84
N LEU A 218 5.42 5.83 -2.00
CA LEU A 218 5.99 6.17 -3.30
C LEU A 218 5.01 7.03 -4.12
N GLY A 219 5.53 8.12 -4.69
CA GLY A 219 4.81 8.85 -5.73
C GLY A 219 4.93 8.17 -7.09
N TYR A 220 3.89 8.26 -7.92
CA TYR A 220 3.89 7.63 -9.25
C TYR A 220 5.07 8.07 -10.14
N TRP A 221 5.60 9.28 -9.91
CA TRP A 221 6.70 9.89 -10.66
C TRP A 221 8.05 9.16 -10.52
N ILE A 222 8.19 8.24 -9.56
CA ILE A 222 9.36 7.35 -9.49
C ILE A 222 9.49 6.47 -10.77
N VAL A 223 8.38 6.23 -11.47
CA VAL A 223 8.36 5.70 -12.84
C VAL A 223 8.31 6.89 -13.79
N GLU A 224 9.47 7.48 -14.07
CA GLU A 224 9.56 8.81 -14.70
C GLU A 224 8.88 8.94 -16.07
N SER A 225 8.74 7.83 -16.80
CA SER A 225 8.04 7.76 -18.09
C SER A 225 6.51 7.96 -17.97
N LEU A 226 5.95 7.98 -16.76
CA LEU A 226 4.55 8.32 -16.52
C LEU A 226 4.31 9.81 -16.35
N VAL A 227 5.35 10.63 -16.16
CA VAL A 227 5.22 12.07 -15.86
C VAL A 227 5.13 12.87 -17.16
N ASP A 228 4.05 13.63 -17.32
CA ASP A 228 3.93 14.60 -18.42
C ASP A 228 4.76 15.84 -18.09
N ARG A 229 6.04 15.83 -18.47
CA ARG A 229 7.01 16.90 -18.22
C ARG A 229 6.64 18.26 -18.87
N SER A 230 5.53 18.35 -19.61
CA SER A 230 5.00 19.63 -20.10
C SER A 230 4.03 20.31 -19.11
N THR A 231 3.43 19.55 -18.19
CA THR A 231 2.42 20.05 -17.23
C THR A 231 2.68 19.64 -15.77
N GLU A 232 3.50 18.62 -15.55
CA GLU A 232 3.77 17.99 -14.25
C GLU A 232 5.24 18.17 -13.83
N TYR A 233 5.41 18.65 -12.60
CA TYR A 233 6.70 19.00 -12.01
C TYR A 233 6.99 17.99 -10.90
N TYR A 234 7.97 17.11 -11.06
CA TYR A 234 8.33 16.09 -10.04
C TYR A 234 9.84 15.78 -10.12
N PRO A 235 10.52 15.41 -9.03
CA PRO A 235 11.95 15.13 -9.06
C PRO A 235 12.29 13.85 -9.84
N ARG A 236 13.55 13.73 -10.26
CA ARG A 236 14.09 12.61 -11.04
C ARG A 236 15.16 11.83 -10.30
N GLY A 237 15.23 10.52 -10.54
CA GLY A 237 16.27 9.62 -10.05
C GLY A 237 15.95 8.86 -8.76
N GLY A 238 14.71 8.90 -8.25
CA GLY A 238 14.33 8.22 -6.99
C GLY A 238 14.46 6.70 -7.02
N MET A 239 14.27 6.08 -8.18
CA MET A 239 14.30 4.61 -8.35
C MET A 239 15.63 3.96 -7.90
N LYS A 240 16.77 4.66 -8.11
CA LYS A 240 18.09 4.17 -7.67
C LYS A 240 18.22 4.12 -6.14
N TYR A 241 17.53 5.02 -5.43
CA TYR A 241 17.49 5.04 -3.97
C TYR A 241 16.56 3.97 -3.42
N LEU A 242 15.40 3.75 -4.05
CA LEU A 242 14.52 2.61 -3.74
C LEU A 242 15.29 1.29 -3.78
N LYS A 243 15.94 0.97 -4.91
CA LYS A 243 16.77 -0.24 -5.07
C LYS A 243 17.85 -0.36 -3.99
N LYS A 244 18.52 0.75 -3.64
CA LYS A 244 19.54 0.80 -2.58
C LYS A 244 18.97 0.48 -1.19
N GLY A 245 17.81 1.05 -0.84
CA GLY A 245 17.15 0.78 0.44
C GLY A 245 16.56 -0.63 0.52
N LEU A 246 15.97 -1.14 -0.55
CA LEU A 246 15.49 -2.51 -0.64
C LEU A 246 16.62 -3.52 -0.40
N ARG A 247 17.82 -3.28 -0.97
CA ARG A 247 19.01 -4.09 -0.67
C ARG A 247 19.36 -4.13 0.82
N TRP A 248 19.39 -2.96 1.48
CA TRP A 248 19.69 -2.87 2.91
C TRP A 248 18.68 -3.62 3.78
N LEU A 249 17.39 -3.49 3.45
CA LEU A 249 16.28 -4.18 4.13
C LEU A 249 16.35 -5.70 3.87
N LYS A 250 16.59 -6.13 2.62
CA LYS A 250 16.79 -7.53 2.23
C LYS A 250 17.94 -8.19 3.01
N GLN A 251 19.10 -7.54 3.09
CA GLN A 251 20.27 -8.04 3.83
C GLN A 251 19.98 -8.32 5.31
N ARG A 252 18.96 -7.65 5.87
CA ARG A 252 18.53 -7.77 7.28
C ARG A 252 17.29 -8.66 7.43
N GLY A 253 16.78 -9.23 6.34
CA GLY A 253 15.57 -10.06 6.33
C GLY A 253 14.32 -9.28 6.72
N ILE A 254 14.23 -8.01 6.29
CA ILE A 254 13.05 -7.16 6.49
C ILE A 254 12.19 -7.22 5.22
N HIS A 255 10.89 -7.46 5.43
CA HIS A 255 9.88 -7.52 4.37
C HIS A 255 9.35 -6.13 4.03
N VAL A 256 8.91 -5.95 2.78
CA VAL A 256 8.49 -4.63 2.28
C VAL A 256 7.10 -4.67 1.66
N MET A 257 6.27 -3.71 2.06
CA MET A 257 5.10 -3.29 1.28
C MET A 257 5.45 -2.01 0.53
N LEU A 258 5.32 -2.03 -0.80
CA LEU A 258 5.36 -0.79 -1.59
C LEU A 258 3.98 -0.17 -1.58
N ASP A 259 3.91 1.13 -1.33
CA ASP A 259 2.66 1.87 -1.26
C ASP A 259 2.60 2.92 -2.39
N HIS A 260 1.51 2.90 -3.16
CA HIS A 260 1.24 3.86 -4.21
C HIS A 260 0.58 5.11 -3.61
N HIS A 261 1.41 5.92 -2.98
CA HIS A 261 0.98 6.91 -2.00
C HIS A 261 0.50 8.22 -2.61
N ALA A 262 1.13 8.65 -3.73
CA ALA A 262 0.64 9.75 -4.54
C ALA A 262 0.39 9.33 -5.99
N LEU A 263 -0.88 9.41 -6.37
CA LEU A 263 -1.41 8.88 -7.62
C LEU A 263 -1.33 9.91 -8.76
N PRO A 264 -1.30 9.45 -10.03
CA PRO A 264 -1.41 10.33 -11.19
C PRO A 264 -2.65 11.22 -11.10
N GLY A 265 -2.47 12.54 -11.23
CA GLY A 265 -3.57 13.49 -11.18
C GLY A 265 -4.22 13.72 -9.82
N VAL A 266 -3.58 13.34 -8.71
CA VAL A 266 -4.02 13.58 -7.31
C VAL A 266 -5.30 12.81 -6.91
N ALA A 267 -5.21 12.01 -5.85
CA ALA A 267 -6.31 11.19 -5.34
C ALA A 267 -7.11 11.82 -4.18
N SER A 268 -6.50 12.75 -3.43
CA SER A 268 -7.09 13.36 -2.24
C SER A 268 -6.76 14.85 -2.19
N ALA A 269 -7.80 15.66 -2.02
CA ALA A 269 -7.72 17.12 -2.13
C ALA A 269 -6.98 17.74 -0.94
N ASN A 270 -6.22 18.80 -1.21
CA ASN A 270 -5.49 19.61 -0.22
C ASN A 270 -4.54 18.81 0.68
N GLN A 271 -3.92 17.75 0.14
CA GLN A 271 -2.91 16.96 0.84
C GLN A 271 -1.55 17.06 0.14
N MET A 272 -0.51 17.41 0.89
CA MET A 272 0.87 17.37 0.39
C MET A 272 1.33 15.93 0.10
N PHE A 273 0.86 14.95 0.90
CA PHE A 273 1.18 13.54 0.70
C PHE A 273 0.65 12.98 -0.62
N ALA A 274 -0.36 13.61 -1.23
CA ALA A 274 -0.85 13.27 -2.57
C ALA A 274 0.04 13.83 -3.71
N GLY A 275 1.26 14.29 -3.40
CA GLY A 275 2.29 14.78 -4.32
C GLY A 275 2.13 16.25 -4.73
N ARG A 276 0.89 16.75 -4.74
CA ARG A 276 0.52 18.14 -5.02
C ARG A 276 -0.66 18.55 -4.16
N CYS A 277 -0.50 19.60 -3.35
CA CYS A 277 -1.60 20.11 -2.54
C CYS A 277 -2.55 20.98 -3.40
N THR A 278 -3.69 20.42 -3.78
CA THR A 278 -4.67 21.08 -4.66
C THR A 278 -6.09 20.58 -4.42
N THR A 279 -7.09 21.40 -4.74
CA THR A 279 -8.51 21.01 -4.77
C THR A 279 -8.90 20.24 -6.04
N ASP A 280 -8.07 20.30 -7.09
CA ASP A 280 -8.27 19.68 -8.39
C ASP A 280 -7.87 18.18 -8.37
N VAL A 281 -8.82 17.34 -7.99
CA VAL A 281 -8.67 15.87 -7.90
C VAL A 281 -9.07 15.23 -9.23
N GLN A 282 -8.11 14.63 -9.93
CA GLN A 282 -8.30 14.04 -11.26
C GLN A 282 -7.94 12.54 -11.35
N PHE A 283 -7.50 11.91 -10.24
CA PHE A 283 -7.13 10.49 -10.25
C PHE A 283 -8.27 9.57 -10.70
N TYR A 284 -9.52 9.85 -10.29
CA TYR A 284 -10.71 9.03 -10.57
C TYR A 284 -11.21 9.16 -12.02
N THR A 285 -10.32 8.94 -12.98
CA THR A 285 -10.55 9.00 -14.42
C THR A 285 -9.77 7.89 -15.13
N GLU A 286 -10.31 7.33 -16.23
CA GLU A 286 -9.65 6.25 -16.97
C GLU A 286 -8.21 6.59 -17.41
N LYS A 287 -7.90 7.86 -17.70
CA LYS A 287 -6.52 8.33 -18.01
C LYS A 287 -5.58 8.06 -16.83
N ASN A 288 -5.96 8.49 -15.63
CA ASN A 288 -5.08 8.42 -14.46
C ASN A 288 -5.11 7.04 -13.79
N TYR A 289 -6.24 6.33 -13.83
CA TYR A 289 -6.29 4.89 -13.57
C TYR A 289 -5.32 4.12 -14.46
N LYS A 290 -5.32 4.33 -15.80
CA LYS A 290 -4.37 3.65 -16.71
C LYS A 290 -2.91 3.93 -16.33
N ARG A 291 -2.56 5.19 -16.03
CA ARG A 291 -1.20 5.55 -15.55
C ARG A 291 -0.84 4.81 -14.26
N ALA A 292 -1.76 4.71 -13.31
CA ALA A 292 -1.51 4.00 -12.05
C ALA A 292 -1.41 2.48 -12.21
N LEU A 293 -2.17 1.90 -13.16
CA LEU A 293 -2.05 0.49 -13.54
C LEU A 293 -0.67 0.19 -14.16
N ILE A 294 -0.08 1.10 -14.94
CA ILE A 294 1.27 0.93 -15.49
C ILE A 294 2.32 0.99 -14.37
N TRP A 295 2.19 1.89 -13.40
CA TRP A 295 3.06 1.93 -12.22
C TRP A 295 3.05 0.59 -11.48
N ALA A 296 1.85 0.04 -11.23
CA ALA A 296 1.69 -1.26 -10.56
C ALA A 296 2.35 -2.41 -11.33
N GLY A 297 2.22 -2.41 -12.66
CA GLY A 297 2.88 -3.39 -13.52
C GLY A 297 4.40 -3.28 -13.51
N VAL A 298 4.96 -2.07 -13.54
CA VAL A 298 6.41 -1.83 -13.43
C VAL A 298 6.97 -2.32 -12.08
N MET A 299 6.31 -1.99 -10.96
CA MET A 299 6.72 -2.46 -9.63
C MET A 299 6.61 -3.99 -9.49
N THR A 300 5.61 -4.60 -10.13
CA THR A 300 5.49 -6.07 -10.21
C THR A 300 6.64 -6.69 -11.01
N VAL A 301 7.04 -6.10 -12.16
CA VAL A 301 8.20 -6.58 -12.93
C VAL A 301 9.48 -6.53 -12.09
N LEU A 302 9.78 -5.37 -11.49
CA LEU A 302 11.02 -5.18 -10.73
C LEU A 302 11.12 -6.18 -9.57
N THR A 303 10.03 -6.42 -8.85
CA THR A 303 9.97 -7.37 -7.72
C THR A 303 10.29 -8.82 -8.11
N HIS A 304 9.94 -9.25 -9.33
CA HIS A 304 10.17 -10.61 -9.82
C HIS A 304 11.44 -10.77 -10.69
N THR A 305 12.19 -9.69 -10.94
CA THR A 305 13.33 -9.69 -11.87
C THR A 305 14.63 -9.12 -11.29
N ASP A 306 14.56 -8.19 -10.34
CA ASP A 306 15.72 -7.62 -9.65
C ASP A 306 15.92 -8.30 -8.27
N PRO A 307 17.07 -8.98 -8.03
CA PRO A 307 17.34 -9.61 -6.74
C PRO A 307 17.30 -8.66 -5.54
N ASP A 308 17.56 -7.35 -5.67
CA ASP A 308 17.49 -6.43 -4.53
C ASP A 308 16.06 -6.28 -3.98
N TRP A 309 15.05 -6.54 -4.83
CA TRP A 309 13.63 -6.31 -4.54
C TRP A 309 12.94 -7.52 -3.90
N SER A 310 13.67 -8.64 -3.71
CA SER A 310 13.07 -9.95 -3.45
C SER A 310 12.36 -10.12 -2.08
N THR A 311 12.39 -9.13 -1.19
CA THR A 311 11.64 -9.14 0.08
C THR A 311 10.35 -8.32 0.05
N ILE A 312 10.04 -7.66 -1.08
CA ILE A 312 8.71 -7.10 -1.32
C ILE A 312 7.70 -8.25 -1.41
N PHE A 313 6.64 -8.15 -0.60
CA PHE A 313 5.56 -9.14 -0.54
C PHE A 313 4.20 -8.55 -0.91
N SER A 314 4.09 -7.22 -0.97
CA SER A 314 2.83 -6.51 -1.19
C SER A 314 3.02 -5.21 -1.96
N ILE A 315 2.02 -4.86 -2.77
CA ILE A 315 1.92 -3.56 -3.45
C ILE A 315 0.51 -3.00 -3.19
N GLU A 316 0.42 -1.80 -2.62
CA GLU A 316 -0.83 -1.07 -2.38
C GLU A 316 -1.32 -0.36 -3.65
N ALA A 317 -2.63 -0.41 -3.90
CA ALA A 317 -3.22 0.16 -5.10
C ALA A 317 -3.41 1.68 -5.04
N ILE A 318 -3.57 2.22 -3.83
CA ILE A 318 -3.80 3.65 -3.54
C ILE A 318 -3.78 3.85 -2.02
N ASN A 319 -2.95 4.78 -1.54
CA ASN A 319 -3.07 5.34 -0.20
C ASN A 319 -4.28 6.28 -0.08
N GLU A 320 -4.96 6.25 1.07
CA GLU A 320 -6.01 7.19 1.48
C GLU A 320 -6.91 7.78 0.36
N PRO A 321 -7.73 6.96 -0.34
CA PRO A 321 -8.64 7.45 -1.38
C PRO A 321 -9.70 8.42 -0.82
N THR A 322 -10.37 9.17 -1.70
CA THR A 322 -11.46 10.07 -1.29
C THR A 322 -12.59 9.26 -0.63
N GLN A 323 -12.87 9.55 0.64
CA GLN A 323 -13.74 8.75 1.51
C GLN A 323 -15.21 8.70 1.03
N ASP A 324 -15.67 9.73 0.32
CA ASP A 324 -17.02 9.77 -0.24
C ASP A 324 -17.07 8.96 -1.55
N ALA A 325 -17.60 7.73 -1.52
CA ALA A 325 -17.60 6.85 -2.70
C ALA A 325 -18.35 7.44 -3.92
N THR A 326 -19.26 8.41 -3.70
CA THR A 326 -19.93 9.14 -4.78
C THR A 326 -18.98 10.00 -5.62
N LYS A 327 -17.78 10.29 -5.09
CA LYS A 327 -16.73 11.10 -5.74
C LYS A 327 -15.60 10.26 -6.36
N THR A 328 -15.68 8.92 -6.27
CA THR A 328 -14.66 8.00 -6.80
C THR A 328 -15.22 7.11 -7.93
N PRO A 329 -15.68 7.69 -9.07
CA PRO A 329 -16.31 6.94 -10.15
C PRO A 329 -15.37 5.88 -10.74
N GLY A 330 -15.87 4.65 -10.91
CA GLY A 330 -15.10 3.53 -11.47
C GLY A 330 -14.03 2.93 -10.53
N TYR A 331 -13.90 3.41 -9.29
CA TYR A 331 -12.80 3.01 -8.39
C TYR A 331 -12.76 1.49 -8.12
N GLY A 332 -13.91 0.84 -7.91
CA GLY A 332 -13.98 -0.62 -7.75
C GLY A 332 -13.55 -1.41 -9.00
N ASP A 333 -13.62 -0.82 -10.20
CA ASP A 333 -13.14 -1.45 -11.43
C ASP A 333 -11.65 -1.14 -11.68
N TYR A 334 -11.15 0.00 -11.21
CA TYR A 334 -9.71 0.23 -11.06
C TYR A 334 -9.09 -0.83 -10.12
N GLN A 335 -9.67 -1.10 -8.96
CA GLN A 335 -9.19 -2.14 -8.03
C GLN A 335 -9.14 -3.52 -8.71
N LYS A 336 -10.21 -3.95 -9.40
CA LYS A 336 -10.24 -5.22 -10.16
C LYS A 336 -9.18 -5.25 -11.27
N ARG A 337 -8.95 -4.12 -11.96
CA ARG A 337 -7.91 -4.01 -12.99
C ARG A 337 -6.51 -4.05 -12.38
N PHE A 338 -6.28 -3.43 -11.22
CA PHE A 338 -5.00 -3.47 -10.50
C PHE A 338 -4.62 -4.92 -10.17
N VAL A 339 -5.54 -5.69 -9.59
CA VAL A 339 -5.31 -7.13 -9.35
C VAL A 339 -5.00 -7.85 -10.67
N LYS A 340 -5.78 -7.62 -11.73
CA LYS A 340 -5.51 -8.24 -13.04
C LYS A 340 -4.12 -7.88 -13.59
N VAL A 341 -3.63 -6.64 -13.46
CA VAL A 341 -2.29 -6.27 -13.94
C VAL A 341 -1.20 -7.05 -13.21
N VAL A 342 -1.22 -7.09 -11.87
CA VAL A 342 -0.22 -7.82 -11.08
C VAL A 342 -0.19 -9.30 -11.50
N ARG A 343 -1.37 -9.94 -11.55
CA ARG A 343 -1.54 -11.34 -11.98
C ARG A 343 -1.13 -11.60 -13.43
N LEU A 344 -1.31 -10.63 -14.34
CA LEU A 344 -0.93 -10.72 -15.76
C LEU A 344 0.60 -10.59 -15.94
N VAL A 345 1.24 -9.69 -15.19
CA VAL A 345 2.70 -9.53 -15.21
C VAL A 345 3.38 -10.76 -14.63
N GLU A 346 2.95 -11.25 -13.47
CA GLU A 346 3.43 -12.51 -12.88
C GLU A 346 3.34 -13.68 -13.86
N PHE A 347 2.18 -13.87 -14.50
CA PHE A 347 1.96 -14.89 -15.52
C PHE A 347 2.96 -14.79 -16.69
N GLY A 348 3.21 -13.56 -17.18
CA GLY A 348 4.17 -13.28 -18.24
C GLY A 348 5.63 -13.57 -17.87
N LEU A 349 5.97 -13.43 -16.57
CA LEU A 349 7.29 -13.71 -15.99
C LEU A 349 7.45 -15.16 -15.47
N GLY A 350 6.46 -16.02 -15.72
CA GLY A 350 6.43 -17.42 -15.30
C GLY A 350 6.14 -17.65 -13.81
N VAL A 351 5.79 -16.60 -13.06
CA VAL A 351 5.35 -16.70 -11.66
C VAL A 351 3.93 -17.27 -11.64
N ARG A 352 3.74 -18.36 -10.89
CA ARG A 352 2.45 -19.09 -10.83
C ARG A 352 1.75 -18.81 -9.51
N CYS A 353 0.53 -18.27 -9.58
CA CYS A 353 -0.31 -18.02 -8.42
C CYS A 353 -1.41 -19.08 -8.33
N PRO A 354 -1.34 -20.05 -7.38
CA PRO A 354 -2.32 -21.14 -7.29
C PRO A 354 -3.74 -20.65 -6.97
N GLU A 355 -3.83 -19.49 -6.30
CA GLU A 355 -5.08 -18.85 -5.87
C GLU A 355 -5.69 -17.96 -6.95
N THR A 356 -5.04 -17.83 -8.11
CA THR A 356 -5.51 -16.99 -9.21
C THR A 356 -6.32 -17.80 -10.21
N ASP A 357 -7.60 -17.48 -10.27
CA ASP A 357 -8.49 -17.89 -11.33
C ASP A 357 -8.16 -17.10 -12.61
N TYR A 358 -7.20 -17.63 -13.38
CA TYR A 358 -6.86 -17.14 -14.71
C TYR A 358 -8.01 -17.32 -15.73
N THR A 359 -9.12 -17.99 -15.39
CA THR A 359 -10.31 -18.05 -16.26
C THR A 359 -11.13 -16.75 -16.22
N LYS A 360 -11.05 -15.98 -15.11
CA LYS A 360 -11.56 -14.60 -15.01
C LYS A 360 -10.68 -13.55 -15.73
N ILE A 361 -9.58 -14.00 -16.34
CA ILE A 361 -8.59 -13.15 -17.03
C ILE A 361 -8.51 -13.52 -18.53
N PHE A 362 -8.41 -14.81 -18.85
CA PHE A 362 -8.33 -15.32 -20.22
C PHE A 362 -9.55 -16.17 -20.59
N THR A 363 -10.31 -15.70 -21.57
CA THR A 363 -11.43 -16.43 -22.19
C THR A 363 -10.95 -17.66 -22.95
N LYS A 364 -9.90 -17.52 -23.77
CA LYS A 364 -9.34 -18.57 -24.64
C LYS A 364 -8.75 -19.73 -23.80
N PRO A 365 -9.25 -20.97 -23.94
CA PRO A 365 -8.80 -22.10 -23.13
C PRO A 365 -7.32 -22.49 -23.30
N SER A 366 -6.75 -22.22 -24.48
CA SER A 366 -5.35 -22.55 -24.81
C SER A 366 -4.34 -21.76 -23.97
N TYR A 367 -4.63 -20.49 -23.64
CA TYR A 367 -3.66 -19.63 -22.97
C TYR A 367 -3.39 -20.06 -21.52
N LYS A 368 -4.39 -20.67 -20.86
CA LYS A 368 -4.32 -21.19 -19.47
C LYS A 368 -3.22 -22.25 -19.23
N LYS A 369 -2.59 -22.76 -20.30
CA LYS A 369 -1.48 -23.72 -20.26
C LYS A 369 -0.09 -23.10 -20.52
N SER A 370 -0.02 -21.86 -21.00
CA SER A 370 1.16 -21.28 -21.67
C SER A 370 1.70 -20.04 -20.94
N PHE A 371 2.25 -20.26 -19.74
CA PHE A 371 2.95 -19.25 -18.93
C PHE A 371 4.28 -18.81 -19.59
N ASP A 372 4.92 -17.77 -19.02
CA ASP A 372 6.33 -17.44 -19.23
C ASP A 372 6.73 -16.94 -20.64
N LYS A 373 5.80 -16.21 -21.28
CA LYS A 373 5.94 -15.65 -22.65
C LYS A 373 6.07 -14.11 -22.70
N GLY A 374 6.48 -13.46 -21.62
CA GLY A 374 6.67 -12.00 -21.61
C GLY A 374 5.38 -11.20 -21.76
N LEU A 375 5.48 -9.88 -21.66
CA LEU A 375 4.29 -9.03 -21.50
C LEU A 375 3.53 -8.80 -22.82
N ILE A 376 4.24 -8.73 -23.95
CA ILE A 376 3.64 -8.49 -25.27
C ILE A 376 2.78 -9.68 -25.74
N ALA A 377 3.24 -10.92 -25.54
CA ALA A 377 2.46 -12.11 -25.91
C ALA A 377 1.23 -12.31 -25.00
N VAL A 378 1.33 -11.92 -23.72
CA VAL A 378 0.18 -11.85 -22.81
C VAL A 378 -0.82 -10.78 -23.28
N ALA A 379 -0.35 -9.56 -23.57
CA ALA A 379 -1.19 -8.46 -24.04
C ALA A 379 -2.00 -8.81 -25.30
N ALA A 380 -1.43 -9.61 -26.21
CA ALA A 380 -2.11 -10.08 -27.42
C ALA A 380 -3.28 -11.06 -27.18
N GLN A 381 -3.49 -11.53 -25.94
CA GLN A 381 -4.56 -12.47 -25.56
C GLN A 381 -5.50 -11.96 -24.47
N VAL A 382 -5.33 -10.71 -24.02
CA VAL A 382 -6.23 -10.04 -23.06
C VAL A 382 -7.29 -9.24 -23.82
N GLU A 383 -8.57 -9.43 -23.47
CA GLU A 383 -9.70 -8.78 -24.15
C GLU A 383 -9.99 -7.35 -23.63
N ASP A 384 -9.68 -7.05 -22.36
CA ASP A 384 -9.73 -5.68 -21.85
C ASP A 384 -8.59 -4.87 -22.47
N LYS A 385 -8.95 -3.99 -23.40
CA LYS A 385 -8.01 -3.14 -24.15
C LYS A 385 -7.13 -2.29 -23.23
N VAL A 386 -7.67 -1.82 -22.10
CA VAL A 386 -6.89 -1.02 -21.14
C VAL A 386 -5.78 -1.89 -20.53
N LEU A 387 -6.08 -3.13 -20.14
CA LEU A 387 -5.06 -4.06 -19.62
C LEU A 387 -4.04 -4.47 -20.70
N ALA A 388 -4.49 -4.68 -21.94
CA ALA A 388 -3.60 -5.00 -23.07
C ALA A 388 -2.69 -3.83 -23.46
N GLU A 389 -3.12 -2.58 -23.26
CA GLU A 389 -2.29 -1.38 -23.43
C GLU A 389 -1.33 -1.18 -22.25
N VAL A 390 -1.83 -1.31 -21.01
CA VAL A 390 -1.00 -1.24 -19.79
C VAL A 390 0.21 -2.19 -19.89
N LEU A 391 0.00 -3.45 -20.30
CA LEU A 391 1.09 -4.41 -20.44
C LEU A 391 2.15 -4.00 -21.48
N LYS A 392 1.76 -3.30 -22.56
CA LYS A 392 2.68 -2.77 -23.57
C LYS A 392 3.44 -1.55 -23.05
N GLU A 393 2.77 -0.69 -22.29
CA GLU A 393 3.38 0.52 -21.69
C GLU A 393 4.31 0.17 -20.52
N VAL A 394 4.01 -0.86 -19.71
CA VAL A 394 4.93 -1.47 -18.75
C VAL A 394 6.17 -2.01 -19.47
N ASN A 395 5.98 -2.75 -20.57
CA ASN A 395 7.07 -3.30 -21.37
C ASN A 395 7.97 -2.19 -21.97
N ALA A 396 7.38 -1.06 -22.37
CA ALA A 396 8.12 0.10 -22.85
C ALA A 396 8.88 0.82 -21.72
N ALA A 397 8.23 1.13 -20.60
CA ALA A 397 8.83 1.80 -19.45
C ALA A 397 10.03 1.01 -18.88
N MET A 398 9.92 -0.32 -18.82
CA MET A 398 10.99 -1.19 -18.37
C MET A 398 12.25 -1.11 -19.24
N LYS A 399 12.17 -0.76 -20.53
CA LYS A 399 13.37 -0.60 -21.38
C LYS A 399 14.24 0.57 -20.94
N THR A 400 13.65 1.66 -20.47
CA THR A 400 14.37 2.79 -19.86
C THR A 400 14.91 2.40 -18.49
N ILE A 401 14.05 1.88 -17.61
CA ILE A 401 14.42 1.51 -16.24
C ILE A 401 15.54 0.45 -16.20
N ASN A 402 15.58 -0.47 -17.17
CA ASN A 402 16.65 -1.45 -17.30
C ASN A 402 18.02 -0.81 -17.59
N ALA A 403 18.07 0.26 -18.38
CA ALA A 403 19.30 1.01 -18.61
C ALA A 403 19.72 1.74 -17.33
N ASP A 404 18.79 2.44 -16.67
CA ASP A 404 19.04 3.25 -15.47
C ASP A 404 19.47 2.40 -14.24
N LEU A 405 18.93 1.18 -14.11
CA LEU A 405 19.22 0.26 -13.00
C LEU A 405 20.24 -0.85 -13.35
N ASN A 406 20.79 -0.82 -14.57
CA ASN A 406 21.69 -1.82 -15.15
C ASN A 406 21.15 -3.27 -15.01
N LEU A 407 19.95 -3.51 -15.52
CA LEU A 407 19.23 -4.78 -15.48
C LEU A 407 19.20 -5.45 -16.86
N SER A 408 19.67 -6.71 -16.93
CA SER A 408 19.62 -7.54 -18.14
C SER A 408 18.28 -8.28 -18.29
N VAL A 409 17.16 -7.56 -18.19
CA VAL A 409 15.80 -8.09 -18.16
C VAL A 409 15.09 -7.84 -19.48
N ASP A 410 15.05 -8.85 -20.34
CA ASP A 410 14.39 -8.77 -21.65
C ASP A 410 12.94 -9.32 -21.57
N LEU A 411 11.96 -8.43 -21.71
CA LEU A 411 10.52 -8.75 -21.58
C LEU A 411 9.84 -9.05 -22.93
N ASP A 412 10.53 -8.80 -24.05
CA ASP A 412 10.05 -9.11 -25.39
C ASP A 412 10.35 -10.57 -25.73
N VAL A 413 9.44 -11.49 -25.42
CA VAL A 413 9.58 -12.88 -25.89
C VAL A 413 9.05 -13.00 -27.32
N ASP A 414 9.87 -12.55 -28.27
CA ASP A 414 9.86 -13.06 -29.64
C ASP A 414 11.20 -13.78 -29.93
N VAL A 415 11.37 -14.94 -29.31
CA VAL A 415 12.27 -15.96 -29.88
C VAL A 415 11.54 -16.52 -31.10
N SER A 416 11.66 -15.82 -32.22
CA SER A 416 11.01 -16.23 -33.46
C SER A 416 11.40 -17.67 -33.77
N LEU A 417 10.39 -18.54 -33.89
CA LEU A 417 10.57 -19.86 -34.51
C LEU A 417 10.64 -19.66 -36.02
N SER A 418 11.68 -18.95 -36.44
CA SER A 418 12.20 -18.86 -37.82
C SER A 418 12.86 -20.18 -38.24
N VAL A 419 12.18 -21.29 -37.91
CA VAL A 419 12.37 -22.57 -38.60
C VAL A 419 11.64 -22.42 -39.93
N SER A 420 12.41 -22.11 -40.97
CA SER A 420 11.95 -22.20 -42.35
C SER A 420 11.31 -23.58 -42.56
N VAL A 421 10.05 -23.60 -42.96
CA VAL A 421 9.41 -24.82 -43.47
C VAL A 421 10.02 -25.08 -44.84
N ASP A 422 11.08 -25.90 -44.84
CA ASP A 422 11.74 -26.37 -46.05
C ASP A 422 10.84 -27.43 -46.70
N GLU A 423 10.14 -27.06 -47.77
CA GLU A 423 9.26 -27.93 -48.54
C GLU A 423 10.06 -28.93 -49.41
N SER A 424 10.79 -29.82 -48.75
CA SER A 424 11.49 -30.94 -49.39
C SER A 424 10.90 -32.29 -48.95
N VAL A 425 9.93 -32.77 -49.74
CA VAL A 425 9.50 -34.19 -49.72
C VAL A 425 10.51 -35.02 -50.52
N PRO A 426 10.97 -36.15 -49.96
CA PRO A 426 11.31 -37.31 -50.76
C PRO A 426 10.44 -38.51 -50.37
N ASP A 427 9.77 -39.10 -51.36
CA ASP A 427 9.40 -40.52 -51.28
C ASP A 427 10.66 -41.40 -51.15
N VAL A 428 10.52 -42.58 -50.52
CA VAL A 428 10.95 -43.89 -51.08
C VAL A 428 10.68 -45.03 -50.07
N GLU A 429 9.75 -45.88 -50.47
CA GLU A 429 9.66 -47.35 -50.29
C GLU A 429 9.74 -48.08 -48.92
N LYS A 430 9.19 -49.30 -48.97
CA LYS A 430 8.97 -50.26 -47.88
C LYS A 430 10.25 -51.03 -47.51
N ARG A 431 10.35 -51.49 -46.26
CA ARG A 431 10.84 -52.85 -45.92
C ARG A 431 10.34 -53.29 -44.54
N GLU A 432 10.31 -54.60 -44.31
CA GLU A 432 9.66 -55.24 -43.16
C GLU A 432 10.65 -55.70 -42.07
N ALA A 433 10.12 -55.76 -40.85
CA ALA A 433 10.45 -56.66 -39.72
C ALA A 433 11.92 -57.06 -39.43
N ALA A 434 12.46 -56.54 -38.31
CA ALA A 434 13.16 -57.34 -37.28
C ALA A 434 13.32 -56.57 -35.95
N GLU A 435 13.17 -57.27 -34.83
CA GLU A 435 13.54 -56.85 -33.45
C GLU A 435 14.43 -57.94 -32.82
N PRO A 436 15.13 -57.70 -31.69
CA PRO A 436 15.72 -56.43 -31.25
C PRO A 436 17.19 -56.61 -30.76
N ILE A 437 18.06 -55.63 -31.00
CA ILE A 437 19.35 -55.50 -30.30
C ILE A 437 19.56 -54.04 -29.90
N VAL A 438 19.95 -53.80 -28.64
CA VAL A 438 20.24 -52.46 -28.10
C VAL A 438 21.75 -52.25 -27.94
N PRO A 439 22.39 -51.41 -28.78
CA PRO A 439 23.70 -50.86 -28.47
C PRO A 439 23.75 -49.33 -28.55
N HIS A 440 24.44 -48.73 -27.56
CA HIS A 440 25.01 -47.38 -27.54
C HIS A 440 24.19 -46.19 -28.09
N GLY A 441 23.64 -45.41 -27.16
CA GLY A 441 22.82 -44.22 -27.45
C GLY A 441 23.45 -43.24 -28.45
N SER A 442 22.73 -43.04 -29.55
CA SER A 442 23.26 -42.52 -30.81
C SER A 442 23.61 -41.02 -30.73
N SER A 443 24.36 -40.54 -31.74
CA SER A 443 24.54 -39.10 -31.95
C SER A 443 23.21 -38.37 -32.18
N PHE A 444 22.19 -39.08 -32.69
CA PHE A 444 20.83 -38.57 -32.89
C PHE A 444 20.07 -38.41 -31.57
N GLU A 445 20.20 -39.34 -30.62
CA GLU A 445 19.65 -39.17 -29.27
C GLU A 445 20.35 -38.05 -28.52
N ARG A 446 21.68 -37.92 -28.60
CA ARG A 446 22.39 -36.78 -28.01
C ARG A 446 22.06 -35.44 -28.68
N ARG A 447 21.78 -35.42 -29.99
CA ARG A 447 21.21 -34.25 -30.69
C ARG A 447 19.77 -33.95 -30.26
N ASN A 448 18.92 -34.96 -30.07
CA ASN A 448 17.54 -34.78 -29.64
C ASN A 448 17.41 -34.43 -28.16
N ALA A 449 18.29 -34.93 -27.29
CA ALA A 449 18.42 -34.49 -25.91
C ALA A 449 18.88 -33.02 -25.85
N ARG A 450 19.89 -32.63 -26.65
CA ARG A 450 20.27 -31.21 -26.79
C ARG A 450 19.14 -30.35 -27.37
N ARG A 451 18.44 -30.78 -28.43
CA ARG A 451 17.24 -30.08 -28.95
C ARG A 451 16.16 -29.92 -27.89
N ARG A 452 15.82 -30.98 -27.13
CA ARG A 452 14.85 -30.90 -26.02
C ARG A 452 15.33 -30.02 -24.84
N LEU A 453 16.64 -29.86 -24.63
CA LEU A 453 17.23 -28.92 -23.66
C LEU A 453 17.36 -27.47 -24.18
N HIS A 454 17.20 -27.27 -25.50
CA HIS A 454 17.13 -25.97 -26.18
C HIS A 454 15.71 -25.55 -26.54
N HIS A 455 14.71 -26.45 -26.49
CA HIS A 455 13.30 -26.09 -26.57
C HIS A 455 12.92 -25.21 -25.38
N GLU A 456 12.45 -23.99 -25.68
CA GLU A 456 11.62 -23.15 -24.80
C GLU A 456 12.12 -23.02 -23.35
N ARG A 457 13.38 -22.58 -23.18
CA ARG A 457 13.75 -21.86 -21.94
C ARG A 457 13.06 -20.51 -21.95
N GLY A 458 11.86 -20.47 -21.37
CA GLY A 458 11.06 -19.27 -21.20
C GLY A 458 11.77 -18.20 -20.36
N LEU A 459 11.16 -17.03 -20.27
CA LEU A 459 11.74 -15.82 -19.66
C LEU A 459 12.20 -16.07 -18.21
N SER A 460 11.44 -16.81 -17.42
CA SER A 460 11.75 -17.18 -16.04
C SER A 460 13.07 -17.92 -15.90
N ALA A 461 13.50 -18.69 -16.91
CA ALA A 461 14.75 -19.44 -16.92
C ALA A 461 15.98 -18.57 -17.23
N LYS A 462 15.79 -17.28 -17.58
CA LYS A 462 16.86 -16.28 -17.71
C LYS A 462 17.17 -15.58 -16.37
N PHE A 463 16.25 -15.54 -15.41
CA PHE A 463 16.41 -14.78 -14.16
C PHE A 463 17.27 -15.49 -13.11
N GLY A 464 17.87 -14.70 -12.21
CA GLY A 464 18.68 -15.22 -11.10
C GLY A 464 17.89 -16.07 -10.11
N LYS A 465 18.60 -16.88 -9.30
CA LYS A 465 17.96 -17.75 -8.29
C LYS A 465 17.33 -16.96 -7.13
N ASP A 466 17.78 -15.74 -6.90
CA ASP A 466 17.48 -14.95 -5.69
C ASP A 466 16.39 -13.87 -5.91
N VAL A 467 15.61 -13.99 -7.00
CA VAL A 467 14.44 -13.13 -7.28
C VAL A 467 13.16 -13.69 -6.62
N CYS A 468 12.20 -12.84 -6.30
CA CYS A 468 10.94 -13.31 -5.68
C CYS A 468 10.10 -14.13 -6.67
N ARG A 469 9.66 -15.33 -6.26
CA ARG A 469 8.77 -16.22 -7.02
C ARG A 469 7.46 -16.56 -6.30
N ASN A 470 7.25 -15.97 -5.12
CA ASN A 470 5.96 -15.97 -4.45
C ASN A 470 5.09 -14.88 -5.08
N CYS A 471 3.77 -15.06 -5.08
CA CYS A 471 2.87 -14.05 -5.64
C CYS A 471 2.67 -12.89 -4.67
N LEU A 472 2.56 -11.68 -5.23
CA LEU A 472 2.37 -10.46 -4.44
C LEU A 472 0.97 -10.37 -3.85
N LEU A 473 0.88 -9.93 -2.60
CA LEU A 473 -0.39 -9.55 -2.01
C LEU A 473 -0.78 -8.18 -2.59
N THR A 474 -1.94 -8.09 -3.22
CA THR A 474 -2.47 -6.78 -3.65
C THR A 474 -3.10 -6.10 -2.44
N SER A 475 -2.59 -4.94 -2.03
CA SER A 475 -3.08 -4.20 -0.86
C SER A 475 -4.10 -3.11 -1.21
N PHE A 476 -5.09 -2.95 -0.34
CA PHE A 476 -6.15 -1.95 -0.45
C PHE A 476 -6.55 -1.44 0.94
N GLN A 477 -6.78 -0.13 1.06
CA GLN A 477 -7.52 0.45 2.19
C GLN A 477 -8.86 -0.27 2.38
N ASN A 478 -9.17 -0.67 3.62
CA ASN A 478 -10.28 -1.58 3.91
C ASN A 478 -11.68 -0.95 3.78
N MET A 479 -12.70 -1.77 3.98
CA MET A 479 -14.12 -1.39 3.86
C MET A 479 -14.56 -0.19 4.74
N HIS A 480 -13.83 0.16 5.79
CA HIS A 480 -14.15 1.32 6.65
C HIS A 480 -13.68 2.65 6.04
N TRP A 481 -12.84 2.61 5.00
CA TRP A 481 -12.24 3.80 4.43
C TRP A 481 -13.26 4.70 3.75
N GLN A 482 -14.18 4.10 2.99
CA GLN A 482 -15.20 4.83 2.25
C GLN A 482 -16.58 4.71 2.89
N TYR A 483 -17.40 5.75 2.68
CA TYR A 483 -18.81 5.78 3.03
C TYR A 483 -19.66 6.06 1.77
N ASN A 484 -21.00 6.16 1.92
CA ASN A 484 -21.96 6.28 0.82
C ASN A 484 -21.98 5.07 -0.14
N ASN A 485 -22.17 3.86 0.42
CA ASN A 485 -22.30 2.59 -0.33
C ASN A 485 -21.09 2.30 -1.26
N PRO A 486 -19.87 2.18 -0.71
CA PRO A 486 -18.69 1.80 -1.49
C PRO A 486 -18.75 0.33 -1.97
N PRO A 487 -17.97 -0.04 -3.00
CA PRO A 487 -17.63 -1.44 -3.24
C PRO A 487 -16.76 -1.99 -2.09
N ASN A 488 -16.86 -3.29 -1.79
CA ASN A 488 -15.95 -3.92 -0.85
C ASN A 488 -14.61 -4.19 -1.58
N PRO A 489 -13.43 -3.78 -1.06
CA PRO A 489 -12.15 -4.07 -1.72
C PRO A 489 -11.88 -5.57 -1.91
N ALA A 490 -12.49 -6.44 -1.10
CA ALA A 490 -12.42 -7.89 -1.29
C ALA A 490 -13.15 -8.39 -2.56
N ASP A 491 -14.07 -7.60 -3.14
CA ASP A 491 -14.73 -7.93 -4.41
C ASP A 491 -13.77 -7.87 -5.62
N ALA A 492 -12.55 -7.33 -5.43
CA ALA A 492 -11.48 -7.35 -6.42
C ALA A 492 -10.65 -8.65 -6.41
N ALA A 493 -10.85 -9.55 -5.43
CA ALA A 493 -9.98 -10.70 -5.18
C ALA A 493 -9.84 -11.67 -6.38
N ASN A 494 -8.58 -11.89 -6.80
CA ASN A 494 -8.19 -12.96 -7.70
C ASN A 494 -6.72 -13.32 -7.49
N GLY A 495 -6.44 -14.31 -6.64
CA GLY A 495 -5.13 -14.46 -5.98
C GLY A 495 -5.04 -13.65 -4.67
N PRO A 496 -3.89 -13.71 -3.97
CA PRO A 496 -3.79 -13.26 -2.59
C PRO A 496 -3.85 -11.73 -2.44
N GLN A 497 -4.42 -11.29 -1.32
CA GLN A 497 -4.64 -9.88 -0.97
C GLN A 497 -4.21 -9.61 0.48
N VAL A 498 -4.03 -8.32 0.81
CA VAL A 498 -3.98 -7.81 2.18
C VAL A 498 -4.82 -6.53 2.23
N TYR A 499 -5.28 -6.14 3.40
CA TYR A 499 -6.08 -4.93 3.59
C TYR A 499 -5.42 -4.03 4.61
N ASP A 500 -5.42 -2.73 4.33
CA ASP A 500 -4.87 -1.70 5.18
C ASP A 500 -5.98 -0.97 5.95
N ALA A 501 -5.65 -0.41 7.12
CA ALA A 501 -6.52 0.41 7.93
C ALA A 501 -5.69 1.44 8.70
N HIS A 502 -5.83 2.71 8.34
CA HIS A 502 -5.25 3.78 9.16
C HIS A 502 -6.17 4.09 10.34
N LEU A 503 -5.58 4.37 11.51
CA LEU A 503 -6.34 4.75 12.69
C LEU A 503 -5.60 5.79 13.55
N TYR A 504 -5.86 7.06 13.24
CA TYR A 504 -5.43 8.20 14.03
C TYR A 504 -6.60 8.75 14.87
N PHE A 505 -6.37 8.99 16.16
CA PHE A 505 -7.35 9.63 17.04
C PHE A 505 -7.12 11.16 17.16
N SER A 506 -5.88 11.62 16.90
CA SER A 506 -5.45 13.03 16.94
C SER A 506 -6.25 13.93 16.00
N PHE A 507 -6.66 13.46 14.83
CA PHE A 507 -7.46 14.26 13.88
C PHE A 507 -8.95 14.37 14.26
N GLY A 508 -9.37 13.71 15.35
CA GLY A 508 -10.74 13.72 15.86
C GLY A 508 -11.66 12.74 15.15
N GLY A 509 -12.97 12.83 15.43
CA GLY A 509 -14.00 11.99 14.80
C GLY A 509 -14.06 10.53 15.25
N VAL A 510 -13.04 10.04 15.98
CA VAL A 510 -13.00 8.66 16.52
C VAL A 510 -13.45 8.60 17.99
N ALA A 511 -12.95 9.51 18.83
CA ALA A 511 -13.26 9.62 20.26
C ALA A 511 -13.18 11.09 20.72
N ASP A 512 -13.65 11.40 21.92
CA ASP A 512 -13.47 12.72 22.53
C ASP A 512 -12.00 12.95 22.92
N PRO A 513 -11.52 14.21 22.95
CA PRO A 513 -10.12 14.53 23.23
C PRO A 513 -9.78 14.43 24.73
N ASN A 514 -9.80 13.21 25.28
CA ASN A 514 -9.36 12.91 26.65
C ASN A 514 -8.91 11.44 26.83
N PRO A 515 -8.10 11.12 27.86
CA PRO A 515 -7.61 9.77 28.14
C PRO A 515 -8.69 8.69 28.21
N GLU A 516 -9.78 8.96 28.94
CA GLU A 516 -10.84 7.98 29.20
C GLU A 516 -11.59 7.60 27.91
N SER A 517 -11.95 8.57 27.08
CA SER A 517 -12.67 8.35 25.82
C SER A 517 -11.81 7.61 24.80
N TYR A 518 -10.51 7.94 24.70
CA TYR A 518 -9.54 7.18 23.87
C TYR A 518 -9.47 5.70 24.32
N MET A 519 -9.21 5.44 25.60
CA MET A 519 -9.02 4.07 26.11
C MET A 519 -10.30 3.23 26.02
N LYS A 520 -11.46 3.81 26.36
CA LYS A 520 -12.77 3.15 26.17
C LYS A 520 -13.04 2.83 24.71
N THR A 521 -12.71 3.74 23.79
CA THR A 521 -12.99 3.56 22.36
C THR A 521 -12.10 2.50 21.72
N ILE A 522 -10.78 2.49 22.00
CA ILE A 522 -9.89 1.48 21.42
C ILE A 522 -10.15 0.07 22.00
N CYS A 523 -10.31 -0.05 23.32
CA CYS A 523 -10.46 -1.34 23.99
C CYS A 523 -11.83 -2.01 23.78
N ASN A 524 -12.82 -1.29 23.26
CA ASN A 524 -14.13 -1.86 22.87
C ASN A 524 -14.37 -1.78 21.34
N THR A 525 -13.35 -1.52 20.52
CA THR A 525 -13.53 -1.42 19.06
C THR A 525 -13.83 -2.77 18.42
N ASN A 526 -14.75 -2.77 17.45
CA ASN A 526 -15.18 -3.93 16.68
C ASN A 526 -14.67 -3.93 15.21
N ARG A 527 -13.98 -2.86 14.78
CA ARG A 527 -13.47 -2.67 13.40
C ARG A 527 -12.79 -3.89 12.79
N VAL A 528 -11.98 -4.62 13.56
CA VAL A 528 -11.26 -5.80 13.06
C VAL A 528 -12.21 -6.97 12.78
N ALA A 529 -13.23 -7.14 13.61
CA ALA A 529 -14.27 -8.15 13.41
C ALA A 529 -15.19 -7.78 12.23
N GLU A 530 -15.56 -6.51 12.09
CA GLU A 530 -16.35 -5.99 10.96
C GLU A 530 -15.61 -6.17 9.63
N ALA A 531 -14.33 -5.80 9.55
CA ALA A 531 -13.48 -6.05 8.39
C ALA A 531 -13.36 -7.55 8.07
N THR A 532 -13.05 -8.37 9.08
CA THR A 532 -12.90 -9.83 8.91
C THR A 532 -14.22 -10.47 8.42
N ALA A 533 -15.38 -10.01 8.89
CA ALA A 533 -16.69 -10.54 8.52
C ALA A 533 -17.05 -10.32 7.03
N VAL A 534 -16.51 -9.26 6.40
CA VAL A 534 -16.64 -9.02 4.95
C VAL A 534 -15.41 -9.41 4.14
N GLY A 535 -14.58 -10.31 4.68
CA GLY A 535 -13.44 -10.90 3.99
C GLY A 535 -12.20 -10.01 3.89
N ASN A 536 -12.15 -8.87 4.56
CA ASN A 536 -10.97 -8.00 4.58
C ASN A 536 -9.92 -8.57 5.56
N ARG A 537 -9.30 -9.71 5.20
CA ARG A 537 -8.22 -10.36 5.95
C ARG A 537 -7.20 -11.05 5.00
N PRO A 538 -5.86 -11.02 5.26
CA PRO A 538 -5.15 -10.39 6.38
C PRO A 538 -5.36 -8.88 6.46
N LEU A 539 -5.55 -8.37 7.68
CA LEU A 539 -5.74 -6.94 7.96
C LEU A 539 -4.53 -6.41 8.71
N VAL A 540 -3.87 -5.38 8.19
CA VAL A 540 -2.76 -4.68 8.84
C VAL A 540 -3.20 -3.25 9.16
N PHE A 541 -2.82 -2.73 10.32
CA PHE A 541 -2.92 -1.29 10.57
C PHE A 541 -1.68 -0.61 10.02
N GLY A 542 -1.72 -0.21 8.73
CA GLY A 542 -0.59 0.35 8.00
C GLY A 542 -0.17 1.73 8.43
N GLU A 543 -1.06 2.48 9.08
CA GLU A 543 -0.72 3.73 9.76
C GLU A 543 -1.46 3.94 11.08
N TRP A 544 -0.71 4.33 12.09
CA TRP A 544 -1.16 4.74 13.42
C TRP A 544 0.01 5.42 14.13
N SER A 545 -0.25 6.15 15.21
CA SER A 545 0.79 6.74 16.06
C SER A 545 0.33 6.83 17.52
N VAL A 546 1.13 7.42 18.41
CA VAL A 546 0.69 7.71 19.79
C VAL A 546 0.12 9.12 19.95
N ALA A 547 0.00 9.89 18.87
CA ALA A 547 -0.43 11.28 18.91
C ALA A 547 -1.85 11.47 19.46
N THR A 548 -1.99 12.48 20.32
CA THR A 548 -3.25 12.91 20.94
C THR A 548 -3.62 14.32 20.49
N ASN A 549 -4.90 14.67 20.58
CA ASN A 549 -5.40 16.06 20.46
C ASN A 549 -5.63 16.74 21.84
N PHE A 550 -5.00 16.21 22.87
CA PHE A 550 -5.01 16.73 24.23
C PHE A 550 -3.63 16.53 24.89
N LYS A 551 -3.27 17.42 25.83
CA LYS A 551 -2.05 17.25 26.63
C LYS A 551 -2.25 16.14 27.66
N THR A 552 -1.22 15.31 27.84
CA THR A 552 -1.27 14.14 28.72
C THR A 552 0.13 13.78 29.22
N GLU A 553 0.20 12.94 30.25
CA GLU A 553 1.46 12.57 30.90
C GLU A 553 2.22 11.48 30.14
N PRO A 554 3.57 11.40 30.23
CA PRO A 554 4.38 10.39 29.54
C PRO A 554 3.95 8.93 29.77
N GLN A 555 3.36 8.61 30.93
CA GLN A 555 2.84 7.27 31.21
C GLN A 555 1.63 6.93 30.32
N PHE A 556 0.72 7.88 30.11
CA PHE A 556 -0.46 7.64 29.27
C PHE A 556 -0.05 7.28 27.84
N TYR A 557 1.00 7.87 27.30
CA TYR A 557 1.48 7.51 25.96
C TYR A 557 1.95 6.05 25.85
N LYS A 558 2.48 5.45 26.93
CA LYS A 558 2.84 4.02 26.97
C LYS A 558 1.60 3.13 27.06
N ASP A 559 0.67 3.51 27.95
CA ASP A 559 -0.61 2.83 28.15
C ASP A 559 -1.46 2.84 26.86
N TRP A 560 -1.49 3.99 26.18
CA TRP A 560 -2.16 4.21 24.89
C TRP A 560 -1.54 3.39 23.76
N LEU A 561 -0.21 3.31 23.70
CA LEU A 561 0.51 2.50 22.74
C LEU A 561 0.20 1.00 22.89
N ASP A 562 0.12 0.50 24.12
CA ASP A 562 -0.23 -0.91 24.36
C ASP A 562 -1.72 -1.21 24.14
N ALA A 563 -2.62 -0.28 24.47
CA ALA A 563 -4.04 -0.42 24.20
C ALA A 563 -4.33 -0.50 22.69
N GLN A 564 -3.65 0.32 21.88
CA GLN A 564 -3.67 0.24 20.42
C GLN A 564 -3.11 -1.10 19.91
N ARG A 565 -1.91 -1.49 20.33
CA ARG A 565 -1.24 -2.73 19.89
C ARG A 565 -2.02 -4.00 20.30
N THR A 566 -2.77 -3.96 21.40
CA THR A 566 -3.71 -5.02 21.82
C THR A 566 -4.74 -5.33 20.73
N ILE A 567 -5.22 -4.30 20.00
CA ILE A 567 -6.10 -4.48 18.84
C ILE A 567 -5.28 -4.87 17.60
N TYR A 568 -4.24 -4.09 17.29
CA TYR A 568 -3.59 -4.15 15.97
C TYR A 568 -2.75 -5.43 15.75
N ALA A 569 -2.18 -6.00 16.81
CA ALA A 569 -1.46 -7.28 16.76
C ALA A 569 -2.25 -8.45 17.36
N GLY A 570 -3.12 -8.18 18.34
CA GLY A 570 -3.92 -9.20 19.03
C GLY A 570 -5.14 -9.68 18.25
N GLN A 571 -5.84 -8.77 17.56
CA GLN A 571 -7.02 -9.11 16.74
C GLN A 571 -6.68 -9.12 15.24
N ALA A 572 -6.04 -8.05 14.78
CA ALA A 572 -5.59 -7.90 13.40
C ALA A 572 -4.22 -8.58 13.19
N ASP A 573 -3.70 -8.55 11.96
CA ASP A 573 -2.50 -9.29 11.54
C ASP A 573 -1.20 -8.48 11.60
N GLY A 574 -1.23 -7.33 12.26
CA GLY A 574 -0.06 -6.55 12.62
C GLY A 574 -0.22 -5.06 12.37
N TRP A 575 0.88 -4.33 12.51
CA TRP A 575 0.90 -2.88 12.45
C TRP A 575 2.20 -2.30 11.90
N LEU A 576 2.07 -1.11 11.30
CA LEU A 576 3.16 -0.28 10.79
C LEU A 576 2.99 1.12 11.40
N PHE A 577 3.90 1.51 12.28
CA PHE A 577 3.85 2.83 12.92
C PHE A 577 4.06 3.94 11.87
N TRP A 578 3.35 5.06 12.01
CA TRP A 578 3.60 6.27 11.24
C TRP A 578 4.27 7.35 12.11
N SER A 579 5.54 7.70 11.90
CA SER A 579 6.49 7.17 10.90
C SER A 579 7.84 6.84 11.54
N TYR A 580 8.78 6.24 10.79
CA TYR A 580 10.05 5.73 11.34
C TYR A 580 10.83 6.79 12.13
N LYS A 581 10.95 7.99 11.55
CA LYS A 581 11.53 9.16 12.22
C LYS A 581 10.96 10.45 11.65
N LEU A 582 11.20 11.52 12.39
CA LEU A 582 11.06 12.91 11.97
C LEU A 582 12.45 13.56 12.04
N GLU A 583 12.56 14.80 11.54
CA GLU A 583 13.74 15.63 11.76
C GLU A 583 13.95 15.94 13.26
N GLU A 584 15.21 16.10 13.66
CA GLU A 584 15.57 16.44 15.04
C GLU A 584 14.96 17.79 15.46
N GLY A 585 14.33 17.83 16.64
CA GLY A 585 13.62 19.02 17.12
C GLY A 585 12.23 19.25 16.51
N ASN A 586 11.71 18.34 15.67
CA ASN A 586 10.35 18.46 15.13
C ASN A 586 9.30 18.47 16.26
N LYS A 587 8.38 19.44 16.21
CA LYS A 587 7.29 19.68 17.18
C LYS A 587 6.35 18.49 17.41
N TYR A 588 6.31 17.51 16.51
CA TYR A 588 5.52 16.28 16.62
C TYR A 588 6.30 15.09 17.22
N THR A 589 7.45 15.36 17.83
CA THR A 589 8.29 14.37 18.54
C THR A 589 7.89 14.33 20.03
N PRO A 590 7.70 13.15 20.66
CA PRO A 590 7.89 11.80 20.10
C PRO A 590 6.68 11.28 19.31
N ASP A 591 5.51 11.89 19.46
CA ASP A 591 4.19 11.35 19.13
C ASP A 591 4.02 10.71 17.73
N MET A 592 4.61 11.32 16.69
CA MET A 592 4.56 10.85 15.29
C MET A 592 5.88 10.20 14.82
N SER A 593 6.75 9.81 15.77
CA SER A 593 8.08 9.24 15.50
C SER A 593 8.29 7.92 16.25
N TRP A 594 8.34 6.81 15.51
CA TRP A 594 8.62 5.49 16.05
C TRP A 594 9.98 5.43 16.75
N SER A 595 11.03 5.98 16.12
CA SER A 595 12.37 5.99 16.71
C SER A 595 12.45 6.82 17.99
N ALA A 596 11.68 7.90 18.11
CA ALA A 596 11.62 8.69 19.35
C ALA A 596 10.84 7.98 20.47
N THR A 597 9.68 7.38 20.16
CA THR A 597 8.92 6.58 21.15
C THR A 597 9.68 5.32 21.59
N TYR A 598 10.41 4.67 20.69
CA TYR A 598 11.36 3.59 20.98
C TYR A 598 12.48 4.08 21.92
N ASN A 599 13.15 5.19 21.59
CA ASN A 599 14.21 5.76 22.44
C ASN A 599 13.70 6.25 23.82
N ALA A 600 12.43 6.66 23.92
CA ALA A 600 11.76 6.97 25.19
C ALA A 600 11.34 5.73 26.00
N GLY A 601 11.64 4.52 25.51
CA GLY A 601 11.32 3.25 26.13
C GLY A 601 9.81 2.99 26.20
N TYR A 602 9.06 3.32 25.15
CA TYR A 602 7.62 3.00 25.05
C TYR A 602 7.41 1.56 24.52
N PHE A 603 8.39 1.00 23.81
CA PHE A 603 8.42 -0.39 23.34
C PHE A 603 9.44 -1.23 24.14
N ASP A 604 9.28 -2.56 24.16
CA ASP A 604 10.37 -3.47 24.52
C ASP A 604 11.54 -3.28 23.53
N PRO A 605 12.81 -3.20 24.00
CA PRO A 605 13.94 -2.85 23.16
C PRO A 605 14.37 -3.91 22.14
N LYS A 606 13.76 -5.11 22.13
CA LYS A 606 14.11 -6.22 21.23
C LYS A 606 12.92 -6.98 20.62
N ASP A 607 11.73 -6.88 21.22
CA ASP A 607 10.55 -7.66 20.85
C ASP A 607 9.31 -6.78 20.66
N PRO A 608 9.00 -6.35 19.43
CA PRO A 608 7.87 -5.48 19.14
C PRO A 608 6.51 -6.20 19.28
N SER A 609 6.46 -7.49 19.63
CA SER A 609 5.23 -8.17 20.01
C SER A 609 4.80 -7.90 21.46
N LYS A 610 5.73 -7.52 22.36
CA LYS A 610 5.45 -7.47 23.80
C LYS A 610 4.67 -6.23 24.27
N LEU A 611 3.66 -6.53 25.07
CA LEU A 611 2.95 -5.69 26.04
C LEU A 611 3.93 -5.07 27.08
N ASN A 612 3.98 -3.75 27.36
CA ASN A 612 4.49 -3.31 28.68
C ASN A 612 3.44 -3.67 29.75
N ASN A 613 2.17 -3.41 29.44
CA ASN A 613 1.02 -3.86 30.20
C ASN A 613 0.07 -4.69 29.31
N PRO A 614 0.12 -6.05 29.35
CA PRO A 614 -0.76 -6.89 28.55
C PRO A 614 -2.23 -6.87 29.01
N ASP A 615 -2.48 -6.36 30.22
CA ASP A 615 -3.81 -6.27 30.82
C ASP A 615 -4.45 -4.89 30.62
N ILE A 616 -3.80 -3.98 29.88
CA ILE A 616 -4.15 -2.56 29.82
C ILE A 616 -5.61 -2.26 29.43
N CYS A 617 -6.23 -3.12 28.60
CA CYS A 617 -7.63 -2.97 28.20
C CYS A 617 -8.65 -3.52 29.22
N LYS A 618 -8.27 -4.34 30.20
CA LYS A 618 -9.21 -4.96 31.16
C LYS A 618 -10.10 -3.95 31.92
N PRO A 619 -9.60 -2.79 32.41
CA PRO A 619 -10.43 -1.80 33.10
C PRO A 619 -11.43 -1.07 32.19
N TRP A 620 -11.22 -1.09 30.87
CA TRP A 620 -11.98 -0.29 29.91
C TRP A 620 -13.07 -1.07 29.18
N ILE A 621 -13.00 -2.41 29.19
CA ILE A 621 -14.01 -3.28 28.58
C ILE A 621 -15.31 -3.21 29.40
N ALA A 622 -16.44 -3.00 28.71
CA ALA A 622 -17.76 -2.74 29.30
C ALA A 622 -18.41 -3.89 30.09
N ASN A 623 -17.68 -4.96 30.38
CA ASN A 623 -18.08 -6.11 31.20
C ASN A 623 -17.12 -6.37 32.39
N SER A 624 -16.27 -5.39 32.75
CA SER A 624 -15.60 -5.35 34.06
C SER A 624 -16.65 -5.11 35.15
N THR A 625 -17.29 -6.21 35.57
CA THR A 625 -18.37 -6.20 36.58
C THR A 625 -17.85 -5.67 37.92
N ALA A 626 -18.73 -4.97 38.64
CA ALA A 626 -18.40 -4.43 39.95
C ALA A 626 -18.05 -5.56 40.94
N THR A 627 -16.76 -5.74 41.23
CA THR A 627 -16.30 -6.37 42.46
C THR A 627 -16.48 -5.38 43.59
N SER A 628 -17.69 -5.36 44.17
CA SER A 628 -18.02 -4.54 45.33
C SER A 628 -17.32 -5.05 46.58
N ALA A 629 -16.45 -4.22 47.16
CA ALA A 629 -16.02 -4.23 48.56
C ALA A 629 -15.65 -2.79 48.95
#